data_AF-A0A9E5RF02-F1
#
_entry.id   AF-A0A9E5RF02-F1
#
_cell.length_a   1.000
_cell.length_b   1.000
_cell.length_c   1.000
_cell.angle_alpha   90.00
_cell.angle_beta   90.00
_cell.angle_gamma   90.00
#
_symmetry.space_group_name_H-M   'P 1'
#
loop_
_entity.id
_entity.type
_entity.pdbx_description
1 polymer ?
#
loop_
_entity_poly.entity_id
_entity_poly.type
_entity_poly.pdbx_seq_one_letter_code
_entity_poly.pdbx_strand_id
1 'polypeptide(L)'
;GGSFTLTSQAATSVFAPISTGGGNFLLDSQGNVSFTEAVTTGGGSFSVDSEGAIAFSNPITTSGGSILLDGSQISTVALDASNSAGAGGSISLLSDTNITTGNLNSSGTSGGNISANATTAITAGRSPQQAPQAMAAALRLPSQIAHLTPAAATRLT
;
A
#
# COMPACT_ATOMS: atom_id res chain seq x y z
N GLY A 1 -9.61 9.95 17.84
CA GLY A 1 -9.28 10.56 16.54
C GLY A 1 -10.52 11.25 16.01
N GLY A 2 -10.45 12.55 15.77
CA GLY A 2 -11.51 13.28 15.07
C GLY A 2 -11.22 13.29 13.57
N SER A 3 -12.26 13.29 12.74
CA SER A 3 -12.11 13.53 11.31
C SER A 3 -11.94 15.01 11.04
N PHE A 4 -11.07 15.35 10.09
CA PHE A 4 -10.85 16.71 9.61
C PHE A 4 -11.35 16.79 8.17
N THR A 5 -12.16 17.79 7.88
CA THR A 5 -12.69 18.05 6.54
C THR A 5 -12.43 19.50 6.17
N LEU A 6 -11.84 19.73 5.01
CA LEU A 6 -11.65 21.04 4.41
C LEU A 6 -12.29 21.05 3.03
N THR A 7 -13.04 22.12 2.74
CA THR A 7 -13.59 22.38 1.41
C THR A 7 -13.05 23.71 0.91
N SER A 8 -12.56 23.76 -0.32
CA SER A 8 -11.98 24.95 -0.93
C SER A 8 -12.53 25.18 -2.34
N GLN A 9 -12.89 26.43 -2.63
CA GLN A 9 -13.29 26.86 -3.98
C GLN A 9 -12.09 27.30 -4.83
N ALA A 10 -10.87 27.12 -4.33
CA ALA A 10 -9.64 27.63 -4.94
C ALA A 10 -8.49 26.63 -4.81
N ALA A 11 -7.39 26.94 -5.48
CA ALA A 11 -6.14 26.20 -5.30
C ALA A 11 -5.73 26.18 -3.82
N THR A 12 -5.34 25.01 -3.34
CA THR A 12 -5.05 24.75 -1.92
C THR A 12 -3.61 24.28 -1.78
N SER A 13 -2.81 25.03 -1.02
CA SER A 13 -1.44 24.65 -0.68
C SER A 13 -1.31 24.41 0.81
N VAL A 14 -0.83 23.23 1.19
CA VAL A 14 -0.60 22.84 2.57
C VAL A 14 0.90 22.73 2.83
N PHE A 15 1.39 23.61 3.68
CA PHE A 15 2.83 23.76 4.00
C PHE A 15 3.19 23.26 5.41
N ALA A 16 2.26 22.58 6.07
CA ALA A 16 2.46 22.03 7.40
C ALA A 16 2.18 20.53 7.39
N PRO A 17 2.90 19.75 8.21
CA PRO A 17 2.63 18.33 8.33
C PRO A 17 1.22 18.09 8.87
N ILE A 18 0.54 17.10 8.30
CA ILE A 18 -0.76 16.63 8.79
C ILE A 18 -0.52 15.35 9.58
N SER A 19 -1.07 15.29 10.79
CA SER A 19 -1.07 14.09 11.61
C SER A 19 -2.45 13.88 12.22
N THR A 20 -3.12 12.79 11.89
CA THR A 20 -4.35 12.37 12.58
C THR A 20 -4.09 11.16 13.46
N GLY A 21 -4.60 11.16 14.69
CA GLY A 21 -4.51 10.00 15.60
C GLY A 21 -5.47 8.85 15.24
N GLY A 22 -5.83 8.67 13.96
CA GLY A 22 -6.75 7.63 13.46
C GLY A 22 -8.09 8.13 12.91
N GLY A 23 -8.36 9.44 12.95
CA GLY A 23 -9.50 10.02 12.24
C GLY A 23 -9.21 10.26 10.75
N ASN A 24 -10.25 10.46 9.94
CA ASN A 24 -10.07 10.67 8.52
C ASN A 24 -9.63 12.11 8.23
N PHE A 25 -8.82 12.29 7.19
CA PHE A 25 -8.59 13.60 6.58
C PHE A 25 -9.27 13.62 5.21
N LEU A 26 -10.12 14.61 4.98
CA LEU A 26 -10.79 14.83 3.71
C LEU A 26 -10.54 16.25 3.24
N LEU A 27 -10.08 16.40 2.00
CA LEU A 27 -10.01 17.68 1.30
C LEU A 27 -10.81 17.57 0.01
N ASP A 28 -11.72 18.51 -0.19
CA ASP A 28 -12.46 18.74 -1.43
C ASP A 28 -12.07 20.12 -1.98
N SER A 29 -11.57 20.18 -3.22
CA SER A 29 -11.00 21.39 -3.81
C SER A 29 -11.42 21.59 -5.27
N GLN A 30 -11.93 22.77 -5.62
CA GLN A 30 -12.21 23.12 -7.04
C GLN A 30 -10.95 23.56 -7.81
N GLY A 31 -9.78 23.60 -7.17
CA GLY A 31 -8.52 23.97 -7.80
C GLY A 31 -7.39 23.04 -7.46
N ASN A 32 -6.22 23.31 -8.04
CA ASN A 32 -5.01 22.50 -7.80
C ASN A 32 -4.70 22.36 -6.31
N VAL A 33 -4.28 21.17 -5.90
CA VAL A 33 -3.90 20.87 -4.53
C VAL A 33 -2.41 20.53 -4.47
N SER A 34 -1.69 21.11 -3.51
CA SER A 34 -0.28 20.84 -3.31
C SER A 34 0.06 20.67 -1.83
N PHE A 35 0.68 19.55 -1.50
CA PHE A 35 1.23 19.30 -0.17
C PHE A 35 2.75 19.27 -0.27
N THR A 36 3.39 20.19 0.45
CA THR A 36 4.85 20.22 0.51
C THR A 36 5.40 19.39 1.65
N GLU A 37 4.60 19.08 2.66
CA GLU A 37 5.02 18.32 3.85
C GLU A 37 4.43 16.90 3.87
N ALA A 38 5.01 16.04 4.71
CA ALA A 38 4.52 14.68 4.90
C ALA A 38 3.14 14.66 5.57
N VAL A 39 2.36 13.65 5.21
CA VAL A 39 1.04 13.39 5.77
C VAL A 39 1.05 12.03 6.46
N THR A 40 0.60 11.99 7.72
CA THR A 40 0.49 10.74 8.49
C THR A 40 -0.91 10.56 9.09
N THR A 41 -1.47 9.36 9.01
CA THR A 41 -2.70 9.00 9.76
C THR A 41 -2.51 7.72 10.58
N GLY A 42 -2.98 7.72 11.82
CA GLY A 42 -2.97 6.58 12.74
C GLY A 42 -4.06 5.54 12.44
N GLY A 43 -4.27 5.21 11.17
CA GLY A 43 -5.27 4.23 10.69
C GLY A 43 -6.53 4.83 10.05
N GLY A 44 -6.71 6.15 10.14
CA GLY A 44 -7.77 6.86 9.43
C GLY A 44 -7.47 7.00 7.94
N SER A 45 -8.50 7.22 7.13
CA SER A 45 -8.32 7.42 5.68
C SER A 45 -7.85 8.83 5.36
N PHE A 46 -7.05 8.96 4.32
CA PHE A 46 -6.64 10.22 3.73
C PHE A 46 -7.26 10.33 2.34
N SER A 47 -8.10 11.34 2.12
CA SER A 47 -8.81 11.56 0.87
C SER A 47 -8.60 12.98 0.37
N VAL A 48 -8.25 13.11 -0.90
CA VAL A 48 -8.23 14.38 -1.63
C VAL A 48 -9.03 14.21 -2.91
N ASP A 49 -10.07 15.01 -3.04
CA ASP A 49 -10.86 15.18 -4.24
C ASP A 49 -10.59 16.59 -4.78
N SER A 50 -10.20 16.69 -6.04
CA SER A 50 -9.77 17.93 -6.66
C SER A 50 -10.15 17.99 -8.13
N GLU A 51 -10.87 19.03 -8.55
CA GLU A 51 -11.07 19.30 -9.99
C GLU A 51 -9.73 19.61 -10.70
N GLY A 52 -8.76 20.14 -9.95
CA GLY A 52 -7.41 20.45 -10.42
C GLY A 52 -6.40 19.32 -10.23
N ALA A 53 -5.14 19.61 -10.54
CA ALA A 53 -4.04 18.68 -10.33
C ALA A 53 -3.70 18.53 -8.84
N ILE A 54 -3.32 17.32 -8.42
CA ILE A 54 -2.88 16.97 -7.07
C ILE A 54 -1.38 16.68 -7.09
N ALA A 55 -0.63 17.37 -6.24
CA ALA A 55 0.81 17.17 -6.09
C ALA A 55 1.22 16.97 -4.62
N PHE A 56 2.03 15.94 -4.38
CA PHE A 56 2.68 15.68 -3.11
C PHE A 56 4.20 15.59 -3.29
N SER A 57 4.91 16.48 -2.62
CA SER A 57 6.38 16.50 -2.62
C SER A 57 7.00 15.55 -1.59
N ASN A 58 6.18 15.04 -0.67
CA ASN A 58 6.61 14.15 0.40
C ASN A 58 5.67 12.93 0.51
N PRO A 59 6.11 11.85 1.17
CA PRO A 59 5.30 10.65 1.34
C PRO A 59 4.00 10.90 2.11
N ILE A 60 2.98 10.13 1.76
CA ILE A 60 1.73 9.98 2.53
C ILE A 60 1.76 8.61 3.19
N THR A 61 1.55 8.55 4.50
CA THR A 61 1.52 7.30 5.27
C THR A 61 0.24 7.17 6.08
N THR A 62 -0.42 6.03 5.99
CA THR A 62 -1.55 5.65 6.84
C THR A 62 -1.23 4.30 7.49
N SER A 63 -1.58 4.13 8.77
CA SER A 63 -1.40 2.85 9.47
C SER A 63 -2.54 1.87 9.18
N GLY A 64 -2.67 1.46 7.92
CA GLY A 64 -3.76 0.59 7.43
C GLY A 64 -5.04 1.33 6.98
N GLY A 65 -5.05 2.66 7.02
CA GLY A 65 -6.15 3.48 6.50
C GLY A 65 -6.11 3.58 4.97
N SER A 66 -7.21 3.95 4.32
CA SER A 66 -7.19 4.10 2.86
C SER A 66 -6.58 5.43 2.42
N ILE A 67 -5.92 5.44 1.27
CA ILE A 67 -5.48 6.65 0.57
C ILE A 67 -6.31 6.74 -0.72
N LEU A 68 -7.07 7.81 -0.88
CA LEU A 68 -7.86 8.11 -2.07
C LEU A 68 -7.44 9.46 -2.63
N LEU A 69 -6.95 9.49 -3.87
CA LEU A 69 -6.65 10.71 -4.60
C LEU A 69 -7.45 10.71 -5.89
N ASP A 70 -8.25 11.76 -6.10
CA ASP A 70 -9.03 11.97 -7.31
C ASP A 70 -8.75 13.38 -7.85
N GLY A 71 -8.21 13.47 -9.07
CA GLY A 71 -8.09 14.76 -9.73
C GLY A 71 -7.48 14.72 -11.13
N SER A 72 -7.52 15.86 -11.81
CA SER A 72 -7.21 15.91 -13.25
C SER A 72 -5.79 15.46 -13.64
N GLN A 73 -4.84 15.55 -12.70
CA GLN A 73 -3.52 14.93 -12.76
C GLN A 73 -3.05 14.60 -11.34
N ILE A 74 -2.35 13.48 -11.14
CA ILE A 74 -1.78 13.11 -9.84
C ILE A 74 -0.26 12.95 -9.94
N SER A 75 0.46 13.62 -9.03
CA SER A 75 1.91 13.48 -8.85
C SER A 75 2.26 13.23 -7.38
N THR A 76 2.80 12.07 -7.04
CA THR A 76 3.14 11.68 -5.65
C THR A 76 4.53 11.07 -5.54
N VAL A 77 5.24 11.32 -4.45
CA VAL A 77 6.55 10.69 -4.20
C VAL A 77 6.44 9.26 -3.70
N ALA A 78 5.55 8.99 -2.74
CA ALA A 78 5.28 7.64 -2.25
C ALA A 78 3.97 7.62 -1.45
N LEU A 79 3.23 6.51 -1.55
CA LEU A 79 1.99 6.28 -0.81
C LEU A 79 2.14 4.97 -0.04
N ASP A 80 1.99 5.03 1.27
CA ASP A 80 2.09 3.87 2.16
C ASP A 80 0.83 3.76 3.00
N ALA A 81 0.01 2.76 2.70
CA ALA A 81 -1.16 2.38 3.47
C ALA A 81 -0.95 1.08 4.27
N SER A 82 0.31 0.66 4.49
CA SER A 82 0.60 -0.62 5.10
C SER A 82 0.33 -0.66 6.60
N ASN A 83 0.12 -1.88 7.11
CA ASN A 83 0.02 -2.13 8.54
C ASN A 83 0.59 -3.50 8.88
N SER A 84 1.77 -3.53 9.51
CA SER A 84 2.42 -4.78 9.92
C SER A 84 1.71 -5.50 11.06
N ALA A 85 0.93 -4.78 11.88
CA ALA A 85 0.18 -5.33 13.01
C ALA A 85 -1.27 -5.70 12.66
N GLY A 86 -1.71 -5.43 11.42
CA GLY A 86 -3.12 -5.57 11.02
C GLY A 86 -3.30 -5.72 9.51
N ALA A 87 -4.47 -5.36 9.00
CA ALA A 87 -4.75 -5.34 7.56
C ALA A 87 -4.12 -4.10 6.91
N GLY A 88 -3.58 -4.25 5.70
CA GLY A 88 -3.16 -3.11 4.89
C GLY A 88 -4.38 -2.33 4.38
N GLY A 89 -4.24 -1.02 4.25
CA GLY A 89 -5.27 -0.13 3.69
C GLY A 89 -5.20 -0.05 2.17
N SER A 90 -6.27 0.38 1.52
CA SER A 90 -6.30 0.47 0.05
C SER A 90 -5.72 1.80 -0.45
N ILE A 91 -5.09 1.78 -1.61
CA ILE A 91 -4.63 2.98 -2.33
C ILE A 91 -5.42 3.06 -3.63
N SER A 92 -6.14 4.16 -3.84
CA SER A 92 -6.92 4.41 -5.05
C SER A 92 -6.54 5.76 -5.64
N LEU A 93 -6.11 5.73 -6.91
CA LEU A 93 -5.69 6.90 -7.67
C LEU A 93 -6.58 7.01 -8.91
N LEU A 94 -7.36 8.08 -9.01
CA LEU A 94 -8.20 8.35 -10.17
C LEU A 94 -7.74 9.66 -10.81
N SER A 95 -7.48 9.63 -12.11
CA SER A 95 -7.09 10.82 -12.84
C SER A 95 -7.67 10.91 -14.23
N ASP A 96 -8.07 12.11 -14.61
CA ASP A 96 -8.52 12.39 -15.98
C ASP A 96 -7.39 12.34 -17.00
N THR A 97 -6.12 12.45 -16.60
CA THR A 97 -4.99 12.44 -17.54
C THR A 97 -3.89 11.48 -17.14
N ASN A 98 -3.02 11.88 -16.20
CA ASN A 98 -1.79 11.18 -15.88
C ASN A 98 -1.69 10.94 -14.38
N ILE A 99 -1.18 9.75 -14.03
CA ILE A 99 -0.72 9.44 -12.69
C ILE A 99 0.79 9.24 -12.75
N THR A 100 1.54 10.03 -12.01
CA THR A 100 2.96 9.81 -11.73
C THR A 100 3.12 9.59 -10.24
N THR A 101 3.49 8.40 -9.83
CA THR A 101 3.70 8.06 -8.42
C THR A 101 5.02 7.35 -8.25
N GLY A 102 5.71 7.56 -7.12
CA GLY A 102 6.75 6.63 -6.70
C GLY A 102 6.15 5.37 -6.09
N ASN A 103 6.74 4.88 -5.00
CA ASN A 103 6.38 3.57 -4.45
C ASN A 103 4.98 3.57 -3.84
N LEU A 104 4.24 2.48 -4.06
CA LEU A 104 2.91 2.25 -3.52
C LEU A 104 2.95 1.03 -2.61
N ASN A 105 2.67 1.16 -1.32
CA ASN A 105 2.71 0.07 -0.35
C ASN A 105 1.35 -0.11 0.32
N SER A 106 0.71 -1.25 0.13
CA SER A 106 -0.59 -1.60 0.72
C SER A 106 -0.50 -2.91 1.52
N SER A 107 0.71 -3.26 1.97
CA SER A 107 0.96 -4.55 2.64
C SER A 107 0.38 -4.63 4.04
N GLY A 108 0.16 -5.85 4.52
CA GLY A 108 -0.27 -6.16 5.87
C GLY A 108 -0.54 -7.64 6.02
N THR A 109 -1.12 -8.06 7.15
CA THR A 109 -1.47 -9.46 7.41
C THR A 109 -2.43 -10.03 6.35
N SER A 110 -3.37 -9.22 5.87
CA SER A 110 -4.30 -9.56 4.77
C SER A 110 -4.08 -8.75 3.49
N GLY A 111 -3.08 -7.86 3.45
CA GLY A 111 -2.88 -6.89 2.35
C GLY A 111 -4.08 -5.96 2.13
N GLY A 112 -3.91 -4.98 1.24
CA GLY A 112 -4.96 -4.12 0.70
C GLY A 112 -4.84 -4.00 -0.82
N ASN A 113 -5.79 -3.30 -1.44
CA ASN A 113 -5.84 -3.13 -2.89
C ASN A 113 -5.09 -1.87 -3.31
N ILE A 114 -4.40 -1.95 -4.45
CA ILE A 114 -3.84 -0.79 -5.15
C ILE A 114 -4.56 -0.69 -6.49
N SER A 115 -5.26 0.42 -6.72
CA SER A 115 -5.95 0.75 -7.97
C SER A 115 -5.46 2.09 -8.49
N ALA A 116 -5.12 2.14 -9.77
CA ALA A 116 -4.76 3.38 -10.46
C ALA A 116 -5.45 3.41 -11.81
N ASN A 117 -6.20 4.47 -12.08
CA ASN A 117 -6.90 4.67 -13.33
C ASN A 117 -6.58 6.07 -13.87
N ALA A 118 -6.00 6.12 -15.06
CA ALA A 118 -5.69 7.35 -15.78
C ALA A 118 -6.05 7.17 -17.25
N THR A 119 -6.59 8.21 -17.89
CA THR A 119 -6.99 8.11 -19.31
C THR A 119 -5.79 8.09 -20.25
N THR A 120 -4.66 8.70 -19.84
CA THR A 120 -3.49 8.91 -20.71
C THR A 120 -2.34 7.99 -20.31
N ALA A 121 -1.82 8.12 -19.09
CA ALA A 121 -0.66 7.33 -18.66
C ALA A 121 -0.60 7.12 -17.14
N ILE A 122 -0.01 5.99 -16.75
CA ILE A 122 0.34 5.68 -15.36
C ILE A 122 1.84 5.35 -15.32
N THR A 123 2.60 6.17 -14.60
CA THR A 123 4.00 5.93 -14.25
C THR A 123 4.08 5.68 -12.76
N ALA A 124 4.39 4.45 -12.35
CA ALA A 124 4.47 4.06 -10.95
C ALA A 124 5.89 3.58 -10.59
N GLY A 125 6.32 3.89 -9.37
CA GLY A 125 7.47 3.27 -8.74
C GLY A 125 7.21 1.80 -8.38
N ARG A 126 8.07 1.21 -7.56
CA ARG A 126 7.89 -0.18 -7.14
C ARG A 126 6.63 -0.32 -6.28
N SER A 127 5.74 -1.22 -6.65
CA SER A 127 4.72 -1.77 -5.76
C SER A 127 5.24 -3.10 -5.20
N PRO A 128 5.37 -3.28 -3.87
CA PRO A 128 5.58 -4.60 -3.30
C PRO A 128 4.24 -5.33 -3.37
N GLN A 129 3.91 -5.92 -4.53
CA GLN A 129 2.95 -7.01 -4.54
C GLN A 129 3.47 -8.09 -3.60
N GLN A 130 2.62 -8.56 -2.68
CA GLN A 130 2.93 -9.68 -1.79
C GLN A 130 3.62 -10.79 -2.59
N ALA A 131 4.82 -11.17 -2.17
CA ALA A 131 5.42 -12.41 -2.62
C ALA A 131 4.38 -13.53 -2.45
N PRO A 132 4.20 -14.44 -3.44
CA PRO A 132 3.36 -15.61 -3.24
C PRO A 132 3.79 -16.27 -1.93
N GLN A 133 2.88 -16.38 -0.97
CA GLN A 133 3.13 -17.16 0.23
C GLN A 133 3.50 -18.56 -0.24
N ALA A 134 4.79 -18.92 -0.16
CA ALA A 134 5.24 -20.26 -0.46
C ALA A 134 4.45 -21.18 0.47
N MET A 135 3.50 -21.94 -0.08
CA MET A 135 2.85 -23.00 0.66
C MET A 135 3.95 -23.95 1.13
N ALA A 136 4.23 -23.92 2.43
CA ALA A 136 5.08 -24.91 3.06
C ALA A 136 4.38 -26.27 2.98
N ALA A 137 4.57 -26.98 1.87
CA ALA A 137 4.22 -28.39 1.77
C ALA A 137 5.22 -29.15 2.65
N ALA A 138 4.80 -29.48 3.87
CA ALA A 138 5.53 -30.38 4.75
C ALA A 138 5.68 -31.75 4.08
N LEU A 139 6.85 -32.02 3.48
CA LEU A 139 7.21 -33.37 3.04
C LEU A 139 7.56 -34.20 4.28
N ARG A 140 6.55 -34.83 4.88
CA ARG A 140 6.76 -35.90 5.89
C ARG A 140 7.20 -37.15 5.13
N LEU A 141 8.50 -37.45 5.12
CA LEU A 141 8.97 -38.78 4.73
C LEU A 141 8.64 -39.77 5.87
N PRO A 142 7.95 -40.88 5.58
CA PRO A 142 7.68 -41.90 6.59
C PRO A 142 8.99 -42.57 7.02
N SER A 143 9.23 -42.56 8.32
CA SER A 143 10.17 -43.44 9.01
C SER A 143 9.82 -44.90 8.71
N GLN A 144 10.65 -45.63 7.96
CA GLN A 144 10.85 -47.09 8.05
C GLN A 144 11.73 -47.62 6.90
N ILE A 145 13.00 -47.93 7.18
CA ILE A 145 13.59 -49.20 6.76
C ILE A 145 14.47 -49.69 7.92
N ALA A 146 13.91 -50.59 8.72
CA ALA A 146 14.65 -51.47 9.61
C ALA A 146 14.39 -52.91 9.14
N HIS A 147 15.37 -53.53 8.46
CA HIS A 147 15.46 -54.97 8.14
C HIS A 147 16.62 -55.18 7.15
N LEU A 148 17.54 -56.15 7.19
CA LEU A 148 17.96 -57.23 8.10
C LEU A 148 19.40 -57.61 7.70
N THR A 149 20.13 -58.22 8.63
CA THR A 149 21.42 -58.90 8.48
C THR A 149 21.51 -59.91 7.32
N PRO A 150 22.64 -60.04 6.60
CA PRO A 150 22.94 -61.21 5.79
C PRO A 150 23.54 -62.34 6.63
N ALA A 151 22.91 -63.50 6.60
CA ALA A 151 23.47 -64.78 7.04
C ALA A 151 23.66 -65.70 5.81
N ALA A 152 24.92 -66.11 5.55
CA ALA A 152 25.31 -67.36 4.88
C ALA A 152 26.86 -67.39 4.87
N ALA A 153 27.51 -68.13 5.78
CA ALA A 153 27.84 -69.55 5.65
C ALA A 153 28.66 -69.86 4.37
N THR A 154 29.98 -69.95 4.52
CA THR A 154 30.80 -70.85 3.70
C THR A 154 31.75 -71.60 4.63
N ARG A 155 31.64 -72.92 4.55
CA ARG A 155 32.29 -73.92 5.41
C ARG A 155 33.60 -74.37 4.74
N LEU A 156 34.61 -74.69 5.57
CA LEU A 156 35.92 -75.23 5.20
C LEU A 156 35.86 -76.43 4.23
N THR A 157 36.86 -76.48 3.36
CA THR A 157 37.78 -77.64 3.24
C THR A 157 39.20 -77.13 3.13
#